data_AF-A0A7Y4QAD3-F1
#
_entry.id   AF-A0A7Y4QAD3-F1
#
_cell.length_a   1.000
_cell.length_b   1.000
_cell.length_c   1.000
_cell.angle_alpha   90.00
_cell.angle_beta   90.00
_cell.angle_gamma   90.00
#
_symmetry.space_group_name_H-M   'P 1'
#
loop_
_entity.id
_entity.type
_entity.pdbx_description
1 polymer ?
#
loop_
_entity_poly.entity_id
_entity_poly.type
_entity_poly.pdbx_seq_one_letter_code
_entity_poly.pdbx_strand_id
1 'polypeptide(L)'
;MPALDWHKTFNLAARLANQMRLLKRPITAIPFLFGGILMMSCGRSATINETTTFTHIDSLTDTYLSLQDTLLYSWNVLVKDEQEKVDAMEKALHQLIQMPVPEKSQLVTLQSRLQQLKQLRITQKTLTNPYVVEEYDFATSSLVAEIVALSESNTVLMQNKNLSTLIEKIKIAEQHTPLFRSGYDSIAFLFNAFLEKNESSLKQIDKSGAIEKKPLFSGVAGK
;
A
#
# COMPACT_ATOMS: atom_id res chain seq x y z
N MET A 1 -21.48 23.28 -5.74
CA MET A 1 -20.71 22.04 -5.46
C MET A 1 -21.41 20.89 -6.17
N PRO A 2 -20.80 20.25 -7.18
CA PRO A 2 -21.43 19.10 -7.83
C PRO A 2 -21.46 17.90 -6.88
N ALA A 3 -22.58 17.18 -6.84
CA ALA A 3 -22.72 15.94 -6.09
C ALA A 3 -21.73 14.91 -6.63
N LEU A 4 -20.78 14.51 -5.78
CA LEU A 4 -19.80 13.46 -6.11
C LEU A 4 -20.55 12.13 -6.24
N ASP A 5 -20.49 11.51 -7.42
CA ASP A 5 -21.16 10.24 -7.73
C ASP A 5 -20.35 9.08 -7.11
N TRP A 6 -20.73 8.73 -5.86
CA TRP A 6 -20.08 7.71 -5.03
C TRP A 6 -20.03 6.33 -5.69
N HIS A 7 -20.93 6.02 -6.61
CA HIS A 7 -20.91 4.75 -7.33
C HIS A 7 -19.77 4.67 -8.36
N LYS A 8 -19.41 5.79 -8.99
CA LYS A 8 -18.32 5.82 -9.97
C LYS A 8 -16.95 5.76 -9.30
N THR A 9 -16.78 6.42 -8.16
CA THR A 9 -15.52 6.41 -7.39
C THR A 9 -15.26 5.05 -6.76
N PHE A 10 -16.30 4.38 -6.22
CA PHE A 10 -16.19 3.02 -5.69
C PHE A 10 -15.84 2.00 -6.79
N ASN A 11 -16.45 2.14 -7.97
CA ASN A 11 -16.10 1.32 -9.13
C ASN A 11 -14.67 1.55 -9.62
N LEU A 12 -14.14 2.77 -9.52
CA LEU A 12 -12.76 3.06 -9.92
C LEU A 12 -11.76 2.43 -8.94
N ALA A 13 -11.97 2.58 -7.63
CA ALA A 13 -11.15 1.96 -6.60
C ALA A 13 -11.21 0.42 -6.68
N ALA A 14 -12.40 -0.15 -6.85
CA ALA A 14 -12.58 -1.59 -7.06
C ALA A 14 -11.92 -2.08 -8.35
N ARG A 15 -11.96 -1.30 -9.45
CA ARG A 15 -11.27 -1.63 -10.71
C ARG A 15 -9.75 -1.57 -10.56
N LEU A 16 -9.20 -0.60 -9.83
CA LEU A 16 -7.76 -0.52 -9.55
C LEU A 16 -7.30 -1.67 -8.65
N ALA A 17 -8.07 -2.02 -7.63
CA ALA A 17 -7.81 -3.19 -6.78
C ALA A 17 -7.89 -4.51 -7.58
N ASN A 18 -8.83 -4.63 -8.51
CA ASN A 18 -8.99 -5.83 -9.34
C ASN A 18 -7.89 -5.94 -10.43
N GLN A 19 -7.51 -4.82 -11.06
CA GLN A 19 -6.36 -4.74 -12.00
C GLN A 19 -5.05 -5.18 -11.32
N MET A 20 -4.81 -4.73 -10.08
CA MET A 20 -3.63 -5.14 -9.31
C MET A 20 -3.68 -6.60 -8.85
N ARG A 21 -4.88 -7.17 -8.65
CA ARG A 21 -5.08 -8.59 -8.30
C ARG A 21 -4.83 -9.54 -9.48
N LEU A 22 -5.03 -9.08 -10.70
CA LEU A 22 -4.85 -9.86 -11.93
C LEU A 22 -3.37 -10.03 -12.33
N LEU A 23 -2.47 -9.18 -11.85
CA LEU A 23 -1.03 -9.29 -12.08
C LEU A 23 -0.33 -10.36 -11.23
N LYS A 24 -1.04 -11.03 -10.30
CA LYS A 24 -0.47 -12.02 -9.36
C LYS A 24 -1.28 -13.31 -9.24
N ARG A 25 -1.72 -13.91 -10.35
CA ARG A 25 -2.27 -15.27 -10.31
C ARG A 25 -1.36 -16.26 -11.03
N PRO A 26 -0.73 -17.22 -10.31
CA PRO A 26 -0.15 -18.38 -10.96
C PRO A 26 -1.29 -19.25 -11.52
N ILE A 27 -1.09 -19.71 -12.74
CA ILE A 27 -2.00 -20.60 -13.47
C ILE A 27 -1.87 -21.99 -12.84
N THR A 28 -2.88 -22.43 -12.11
CA THR A 28 -3.04 -23.84 -11.71
C THR A 28 -4.37 -24.34 -12.23
N ALA A 29 -4.29 -25.17 -13.27
CA ALA A 29 -5.38 -25.95 -13.81
C ALA A 29 -5.59 -27.22 -12.97
N ILE A 30 -6.84 -27.53 -12.59
CA ILE A 30 -7.25 -28.87 -12.19
C ILE A 30 -8.66 -29.12 -12.73
N PRO A 31 -8.88 -30.18 -13.55
CA PRO A 31 -10.20 -30.65 -13.94
C PRO A 31 -10.70 -31.68 -12.92
N PHE A 32 -12.00 -31.69 -12.60
CA PHE A 32 -12.61 -32.86 -11.97
C PHE A 32 -14.02 -33.11 -12.50
N LEU A 33 -14.13 -34.27 -13.14
CA LEU A 33 -15.28 -34.96 -13.70
C LEU A 33 -15.85 -35.85 -12.59
N PHE A 34 -17.15 -35.85 -12.33
CA PHE A 34 -17.99 -36.92 -11.74
C PHE A 34 -19.40 -36.30 -11.60
N GLY A 35 -20.47 -36.79 -12.23
CA GLY A 35 -21.00 -38.16 -12.17
C GLY A 35 -22.18 -38.14 -11.18
N GLY A 36 -23.40 -38.00 -11.69
CA GLY A 36 -24.60 -37.80 -10.87
C GLY A 36 -25.12 -39.05 -10.17
N ILE A 37 -26.00 -38.86 -9.18
CA ILE A 37 -27.11 -39.75 -8.78
C ILE A 37 -28.17 -38.88 -8.06
N LEU A 38 -29.40 -38.98 -8.55
CA LEU A 38 -30.65 -38.52 -7.94
C LEU A 38 -31.06 -39.52 -6.84
N MET A 39 -31.46 -39.04 -5.66
CA MET A 39 -32.46 -39.71 -4.81
C MET A 39 -33.22 -38.68 -3.96
N MET A 40 -34.53 -38.82 -4.00
CA MET A 40 -35.53 -38.01 -3.31
C MET A 40 -35.49 -38.20 -1.79
N SER A 41 -35.65 -37.11 -1.04
CA SER A 41 -36.24 -37.14 0.30
C SER A 41 -37.04 -35.86 0.53
N CYS A 42 -38.35 -35.96 0.34
CA CYS A 42 -39.34 -34.97 0.76
C CYS A 42 -39.49 -35.06 2.29
N GLY A 43 -38.56 -34.44 3.02
CA GLY A 43 -38.75 -34.06 4.41
C GLY A 43 -39.45 -32.70 4.47
N ARG A 44 -40.57 -32.62 5.19
CA ARG A 44 -41.33 -31.39 5.49
C ARG A 44 -40.40 -30.19 5.64
N SER A 45 -40.46 -29.28 4.67
CA SER A 45 -39.84 -27.97 4.81
C SER A 45 -40.68 -27.20 5.83
N ALA A 46 -40.24 -27.20 7.09
CA ALA A 46 -40.55 -26.10 7.96
C ALA A 46 -39.98 -24.87 7.26
N THR A 47 -40.85 -24.01 6.76
CA THR A 47 -40.50 -22.67 6.32
C THR A 47 -39.97 -21.91 7.53
N ILE A 48 -38.69 -22.15 7.84
CA ILE A 48 -37.87 -21.20 8.56
C ILE A 48 -37.79 -20.01 7.62
N ASN A 49 -38.75 -19.08 7.73
CA ASN A 49 -38.59 -17.73 7.25
C ASN A 49 -37.55 -17.06 8.16
N GLU A 50 -36.29 -17.51 8.10
CA GLU A 50 -35.14 -16.70 8.46
C GLU A 50 -34.99 -15.66 7.36
N THR A 51 -35.92 -14.72 7.36
CA THR A 51 -35.67 -13.40 6.80
C THR A 51 -34.71 -12.75 7.79
N THR A 52 -33.41 -13.01 7.62
CA THR A 52 -32.36 -12.23 8.24
C THR A 52 -32.59 -10.80 7.78
N THR A 53 -33.31 -10.04 8.61
CA THR A 53 -33.72 -8.69 8.26
C THR A 53 -32.47 -7.84 8.39
N PHE A 54 -31.75 -7.69 7.28
CA PHE A 54 -30.55 -6.88 7.20
C PHE A 54 -30.87 -5.49 7.72
N THR A 55 -30.34 -5.17 8.90
CA THR A 55 -30.62 -3.90 9.53
C THR A 55 -29.72 -2.82 8.92
N HIS A 56 -30.14 -1.56 9.04
CA HIS A 56 -29.31 -0.43 8.65
C HIS A 56 -27.92 -0.46 9.35
N ILE A 57 -27.85 -0.98 10.57
CA ILE A 57 -26.60 -1.12 11.33
C ILE A 57 -25.69 -2.19 10.70
N ASP A 58 -26.25 -3.29 10.21
CA ASP A 58 -25.47 -4.33 9.52
C ASP A 58 -24.83 -3.76 8.24
N SER A 59 -25.59 -2.97 7.47
CA SER A 59 -25.07 -2.28 6.28
C SER A 59 -23.94 -1.31 6.57
N LEU A 60 -24.07 -0.53 7.63
CA LEU A 60 -23.03 0.39 8.07
C LEU A 60 -21.80 -0.37 8.56
N THR A 61 -21.99 -1.48 9.27
CA THR A 61 -20.90 -2.33 9.76
C THR A 61 -20.13 -2.93 8.60
N ASP A 62 -20.81 -3.50 7.61
CA ASP A 62 -20.18 -4.06 6.41
C ASP A 62 -19.37 -3.00 5.64
N THR A 63 -19.93 -1.80 5.49
CA THR A 63 -19.24 -0.68 4.81
C THR A 63 -18.01 -0.23 5.60
N TYR A 64 -18.14 -0.10 6.92
CA TYR A 64 -17.05 0.28 7.81
C TYR A 64 -15.88 -0.71 7.73
N LEU A 65 -16.17 -2.01 7.87
CA LEU A 65 -15.16 -3.08 7.80
C LEU A 65 -14.52 -3.14 6.42
N SER A 66 -15.31 -3.03 5.35
CA SER A 66 -14.78 -3.01 3.98
C SER A 66 -13.82 -1.85 3.73
N LEU A 67 -14.14 -0.64 4.22
CA LEU A 67 -13.26 0.51 4.11
C LEU A 67 -11.99 0.35 4.97
N GLN A 68 -12.13 -0.21 6.18
CA GLN A 68 -11.00 -0.49 7.08
C GLN A 68 -10.01 -1.48 6.45
N ASP A 69 -10.51 -2.58 5.89
CA ASP A 69 -9.69 -3.59 5.20
C ASP A 69 -9.00 -3.00 3.97
N THR A 70 -9.73 -2.21 3.18
CA THR A 70 -9.19 -1.58 1.96
C THR A 70 -8.10 -0.57 2.32
N LEU A 71 -8.31 0.22 3.37
CA LEU A 71 -7.33 1.15 3.91
C LEU A 71 -6.06 0.41 4.37
N LEU A 72 -6.22 -0.63 5.19
CA LEU A 72 -5.10 -1.44 5.68
C LEU A 72 -4.31 -2.06 4.52
N TYR A 73 -5.02 -2.58 3.51
CA TYR A 73 -4.39 -3.10 2.31
C TYR A 73 -3.57 -2.04 1.58
N SER A 74 -4.14 -0.86 1.30
CA SER A 74 -3.44 0.23 0.60
C SER A 74 -2.17 0.68 1.35
N TRP A 75 -2.27 0.78 2.68
CA TRP A 75 -1.14 1.09 3.55
C TRP A 75 -0.03 0.02 3.48
N ASN A 76 -0.42 -1.25 3.52
CA ASN A 76 0.53 -2.36 3.46
C ASN A 76 1.24 -2.44 2.11
N VAL A 77 0.55 -2.13 1.01
CA VAL A 77 1.18 -2.05 -0.32
C VAL A 77 2.25 -0.95 -0.34
N LEU A 78 1.90 0.26 0.13
CA LEU A 78 2.83 1.39 0.21
C LEU A 78 4.07 1.06 1.05
N VAL A 79 3.88 0.61 2.29
CA VAL A 79 5.00 0.32 3.21
C VAL A 79 5.86 -0.82 2.70
N LYS A 80 5.27 -1.81 2.04
CA LYS A 80 6.01 -2.91 1.43
C LYS A 80 6.91 -2.44 0.30
N ASP A 81 6.39 -1.63 -0.62
CA ASP A 81 7.19 -1.09 -1.73
C ASP A 81 8.33 -0.19 -1.23
N GLU A 82 8.07 0.66 -0.23
CA GLU A 82 9.11 1.46 0.44
C GLU A 82 10.19 0.58 1.09
N GLN A 83 9.80 -0.51 1.77
CA GLN A 83 10.78 -1.44 2.35
C GLN A 83 11.60 -2.14 1.25
N GLU A 84 10.97 -2.56 0.16
CA GLU A 84 11.66 -3.18 -0.98
C GLU A 84 12.67 -2.21 -1.62
N LYS A 85 12.34 -0.92 -1.70
CA LYS A 85 13.25 0.16 -2.14
C LYS A 85 14.47 0.27 -1.22
N VAL A 86 14.24 0.37 0.09
CA VAL A 86 15.31 0.49 1.09
C VAL A 86 16.24 -0.74 1.10
N ASP A 87 15.66 -1.94 1.00
CA ASP A 87 16.43 -3.19 0.92
C ASP A 87 17.27 -3.26 -0.37
N ALA A 88 16.72 -2.76 -1.49
CA ALA A 88 17.45 -2.70 -2.75
C ALA A 88 18.61 -1.69 -2.68
N MET A 89 18.41 -0.52 -2.06
CA MET A 89 19.48 0.46 -1.81
C MET A 89 20.60 -0.13 -0.96
N GLU A 90 20.27 -0.85 0.11
CA GLU A 90 21.27 -1.48 0.98
C GLU A 90 22.10 -2.52 0.22
N LYS A 91 21.44 -3.38 -0.55
CA LYS A 91 22.11 -4.40 -1.36
C LYS A 91 22.97 -3.76 -2.46
N ALA A 92 22.51 -2.69 -3.08
CA ALA A 92 23.27 -1.97 -4.11
C ALA A 92 24.54 -1.37 -3.53
N LEU A 93 24.43 -0.64 -2.41
CA LEU A 93 25.58 -0.07 -1.71
C LEU A 93 26.57 -1.14 -1.23
N HIS A 94 26.08 -2.26 -0.71
CA HIS A 94 26.94 -3.37 -0.30
C HIS A 94 27.75 -3.94 -1.47
N GLN A 95 27.13 -4.12 -2.64
CA GLN A 95 27.84 -4.57 -3.84
C GLN A 95 28.85 -3.53 -4.31
N LEU A 96 28.49 -2.25 -4.36
CA LEU A 96 29.39 -1.16 -4.75
C LEU A 96 30.64 -1.10 -3.86
N ILE A 97 30.50 -1.29 -2.54
CA ILE A 97 31.63 -1.28 -1.59
C ILE A 97 32.61 -2.43 -1.83
N GLN A 98 32.11 -3.59 -2.24
CA GLN A 98 32.92 -4.78 -2.55
C GLN A 98 33.68 -4.64 -3.87
N MET A 99 33.25 -3.76 -4.76
CA MET A 99 33.89 -3.54 -6.05
C MET A 99 35.17 -2.69 -5.90
N PRO A 100 36.15 -2.86 -6.80
CA PRO A 100 37.38 -2.07 -6.80
C PRO A 100 37.14 -0.68 -7.40
N VAL A 101 36.30 0.12 -6.75
CA VAL A 101 35.97 1.50 -7.14
C VAL A 101 36.79 2.53 -6.35
N PRO A 102 37.10 3.69 -6.95
CA PRO A 102 37.87 4.74 -6.28
C PRO A 102 37.09 5.47 -5.17
N GLU A 103 35.75 5.63 -5.28
CA GLU A 103 34.96 6.45 -4.34
C GLU A 103 34.48 5.72 -3.07
N LYS A 104 35.32 4.89 -2.43
CA LYS A 104 34.91 4.12 -1.24
C LYS A 104 34.44 4.97 -0.06
N SER A 105 35.02 6.15 0.16
CA SER A 105 34.60 7.07 1.23
C SER A 105 33.18 7.61 1.02
N GLN A 106 32.81 7.88 -0.24
CA GLN A 106 31.45 8.31 -0.59
C GLN A 106 30.45 7.18 -0.32
N LEU A 107 30.77 5.94 -0.68
CA LEU A 107 29.90 4.78 -0.43
C LEU A 107 29.64 4.54 1.06
N VAL A 108 30.65 4.72 1.92
CA VAL A 108 30.48 4.64 3.39
C VAL A 108 29.54 5.75 3.89
N THR A 109 29.65 6.95 3.34
CA THR A 109 28.75 8.08 3.67
C THR A 109 27.31 7.77 3.27
N LEU A 110 27.09 7.26 2.05
CA LEU A 110 25.77 6.84 1.58
C LEU A 110 25.19 5.70 2.44
N GLN A 111 26.03 4.76 2.85
CA GLN A 111 25.61 3.68 3.75
C GLN A 111 25.16 4.23 5.11
N SER A 112 25.89 5.20 5.68
CA SER A 112 25.49 5.86 6.92
C SER A 112 24.15 6.59 6.78
N ARG A 113 23.96 7.35 5.70
CA ARG A 113 22.69 8.02 5.38
C ARG A 113 21.54 7.03 5.23
N LEU A 114 21.78 5.89 4.61
CA LEU A 114 20.77 4.82 4.51
C LEU A 114 20.37 4.27 5.89
N GLN A 115 21.32 4.09 6.80
CA GLN A 115 21.01 3.64 8.17
C GLN A 115 20.20 4.70 8.94
N GLN A 116 20.47 5.99 8.72
CA GLN A 116 19.67 7.08 9.29
C GLN A 116 18.25 7.08 8.69
N LEU A 117 18.12 6.90 7.37
CA LEU A 117 16.83 6.83 6.68
C LEU A 117 15.94 5.71 7.24
N LYS A 118 16.51 4.54 7.55
CA LYS A 118 15.79 3.42 8.18
C LYS A 118 15.17 3.79 9.54
N GLN A 119 15.75 4.75 10.27
CA GLN A 119 15.23 5.24 11.55
C GLN A 119 14.07 6.24 11.36
N LEU A 120 14.01 6.91 10.20
CA LEU A 120 12.98 7.90 9.85
C LEU A 120 11.75 7.27 9.14
N ARG A 121 11.61 5.94 9.20
CA ARG A 121 10.59 5.21 8.45
C ARG A 121 9.18 5.79 8.64
N ILE A 122 8.49 5.95 7.52
CA ILE A 122 7.10 6.41 7.49
C ILE A 122 6.17 5.40 8.18
N THR A 123 5.37 5.90 9.11
CA THR A 123 4.30 5.20 9.82
C THR A 123 3.03 6.03 9.78
N GLN A 124 1.86 5.43 10.05
CA GLN A 124 0.61 6.19 10.14
C GLN A 124 0.71 7.31 11.19
N LYS A 125 1.49 7.10 12.26
CA LYS A 125 1.72 8.13 13.28
C LYS A 125 2.57 9.28 12.73
N THR A 126 3.66 8.98 12.02
CA THR A 126 4.55 10.03 11.49
C THR A 126 3.91 10.83 10.36
N LEU A 127 2.93 10.26 9.63
CA LEU A 127 2.14 11.00 8.64
C LEU A 127 1.36 12.19 9.20
N THR A 128 1.11 12.21 10.51
CA THR A 128 0.48 13.38 11.15
C THR A 128 1.41 14.59 11.22
N ASN A 129 2.72 14.40 11.03
CA ASN A 129 3.72 15.47 11.08
C ASN A 129 4.30 15.76 9.69
N PRO A 130 4.02 16.94 9.10
CA PRO A 130 4.53 17.30 7.78
C PRO A 130 6.02 17.28 7.61
N TYR A 131 6.73 17.84 8.56
CA TYR A 131 8.17 17.98 8.48
C TYR A 131 8.87 16.61 8.43
N VAL A 132 8.29 15.59 9.06
CA VAL A 132 8.85 14.23 9.02
C VAL A 132 8.67 13.59 7.65
N VAL A 133 7.54 13.82 6.99
CA VAL A 133 7.29 13.30 5.64
C VAL A 133 8.18 13.99 4.62
N GLU A 134 8.29 15.32 4.69
CA GLU A 134 9.14 16.11 3.79
C GLU A 134 10.61 15.75 3.95
N GLU A 135 11.11 15.66 5.19
CA GLU A 135 12.50 15.27 5.45
C GLU A 135 12.78 13.85 4.95
N TYR A 136 11.87 12.91 5.16
CA TYR A 136 12.00 11.55 4.65
C TYR A 136 12.03 11.52 3.11
N ASP A 137 11.16 12.29 2.45
CA ASP A 137 11.10 12.37 0.98
C ASP A 137 12.36 12.98 0.39
N PHE A 138 12.86 14.06 0.99
CA PHE A 138 14.10 14.69 0.61
C PHE A 138 15.28 13.73 0.78
N ALA A 139 15.40 13.12 1.96
CA ALA A 139 16.49 12.19 2.26
C ALA A 139 16.47 10.97 1.33
N THR A 140 15.29 10.39 1.07
CA THR A 140 15.12 9.23 0.19
C THR A 140 15.46 9.56 -1.25
N SER A 141 14.84 10.61 -1.82
CA SER A 141 15.03 10.99 -3.21
C SER A 141 16.49 11.39 -3.51
N SER A 142 17.12 12.13 -2.59
CA SER A 142 18.54 12.48 -2.68
C SER A 142 19.43 11.25 -2.66
N LEU A 143 19.18 10.30 -1.73
CA LEU A 143 19.97 9.08 -1.64
C LEU A 143 19.80 8.18 -2.88
N VAL A 144 18.57 8.04 -3.39
CA VAL A 144 18.27 7.32 -4.63
C VAL A 144 19.05 7.93 -5.80
N ALA A 145 18.98 9.25 -5.97
CA ALA A 145 19.67 9.95 -7.05
C ALA A 145 21.18 9.72 -7.02
N GLU A 146 21.81 9.80 -5.85
CA GLU A 146 23.25 9.59 -5.69
C GLU A 146 23.67 8.15 -5.94
N ILE A 147 22.92 7.15 -5.45
CA ILE A 147 23.21 5.72 -5.70
C ILE A 147 23.10 5.39 -7.19
N VAL A 148 22.05 5.90 -7.86
CA VAL A 148 21.84 5.72 -9.29
C VAL A 148 22.99 6.38 -10.07
N ALA A 149 23.30 7.64 -9.78
CA ALA A 149 24.35 8.39 -10.47
C ALA A 149 25.73 7.73 -10.36
N LEU A 150 26.09 7.24 -9.16
CA LEU A 150 27.35 6.50 -8.97
C LEU A 150 27.39 5.19 -9.74
N SER A 151 26.26 4.49 -9.83
CA SER A 151 26.19 3.21 -10.53
C SER A 151 26.28 3.40 -12.04
N GLU A 152 25.71 4.49 -12.56
CA GLU A 152 25.66 4.81 -13.99
C GLU A 152 26.90 5.54 -14.51
N SER A 153 27.65 6.23 -13.64
CA SER A 153 28.87 6.96 -14.03
C SER A 153 30.03 6.05 -14.45
N ASN A 154 29.96 4.75 -14.15
CA ASN A 154 31.02 3.79 -14.41
C ASN A 154 30.51 2.59 -15.24
N THR A 155 31.04 2.43 -16.44
CA THR A 155 30.64 1.38 -17.38
C THR A 155 30.91 -0.03 -16.87
N VAL A 156 31.92 -0.22 -16.01
CA VAL A 156 32.23 -1.51 -15.37
C VAL A 156 31.14 -1.87 -14.34
N LEU A 157 30.62 -0.88 -13.62
CA LEU A 157 29.52 -1.07 -12.68
C LEU A 157 28.24 -1.47 -13.41
N MET A 158 27.95 -0.82 -14.54
CA MET A 158 26.78 -1.12 -15.37
C MET A 158 26.79 -2.52 -15.99
N GLN A 159 27.97 -3.13 -16.18
CA GLN A 159 28.08 -4.51 -16.66
C GLN A 159 27.72 -5.56 -15.60
N ASN A 160 27.68 -5.18 -14.32
CA ASN A 160 27.25 -6.07 -13.24
C ASN A 160 25.72 -6.21 -13.26
N LYS A 161 25.24 -7.35 -13.77
CA LYS A 161 23.80 -7.65 -13.88
C LYS A 161 23.05 -7.59 -12.54
N ASN A 162 23.69 -7.99 -11.44
CA ASN A 162 23.07 -7.98 -10.13
C ASN A 162 22.87 -6.53 -9.65
N LEU A 163 23.90 -5.69 -9.79
CA LEU A 163 23.83 -4.27 -9.45
C LEU A 163 22.78 -3.57 -10.32
N SER A 164 22.83 -3.77 -11.64
CA SER A 164 21.84 -3.20 -12.58
C SER A 164 20.39 -3.57 -12.22
N THR A 165 20.14 -4.83 -11.82
CA THR A 165 18.82 -5.28 -11.35
C THR A 165 18.39 -4.56 -10.07
N LEU A 166 19.31 -4.28 -9.15
CA LEU A 166 19.01 -3.54 -7.92
C LEU A 166 18.71 -2.07 -8.21
N ILE A 167 19.49 -1.43 -9.09
CA ILE A 167 19.27 -0.05 -9.52
C ILE A 167 17.90 0.10 -10.20
N GLU A 168 17.53 -0.84 -11.06
CA GLU A 168 16.21 -0.81 -11.70
C GLU A 168 15.07 -0.95 -10.68
N LYS A 169 15.21 -1.84 -9.70
CA LYS A 169 14.23 -1.97 -8.61
C LYS A 169 14.08 -0.68 -7.80
N ILE A 170 15.19 0.00 -7.49
CA ILE A 170 15.18 1.28 -6.78
C ILE A 170 14.40 2.32 -7.60
N LYS A 171 14.70 2.45 -8.90
CA LYS A 171 14.02 3.41 -9.79
C LYS A 171 12.52 3.14 -9.91
N ILE A 172 12.14 1.88 -10.12
CA ILE A 172 10.73 1.48 -10.23
C ILE A 172 9.98 1.80 -8.94
N ALA A 173 10.52 1.43 -7.78
CA ALA A 173 9.88 1.71 -6.50
C ALA A 173 9.76 3.23 -6.25
N GLU A 174 10.78 4.02 -6.58
CA GLU A 174 10.73 5.48 -6.47
C GLU A 174 9.62 6.09 -7.35
N GLN A 175 9.42 5.56 -8.56
CA GLN A 175 8.33 5.97 -9.46
C GLN A 175 6.95 5.56 -8.92
N HIS A 176 6.86 4.48 -8.16
CA HIS A 176 5.60 4.02 -7.56
C HIS A 176 5.17 4.82 -6.33
N THR A 177 6.12 5.41 -5.58
CA THR A 177 5.83 6.18 -4.35
C THR A 177 4.65 7.15 -4.51
N PRO A 178 4.59 8.07 -5.50
CA PRO A 178 3.45 8.98 -5.64
C PRO A 178 2.12 8.26 -5.96
N LEU A 179 2.17 7.17 -6.73
CA LEU A 179 0.99 6.38 -7.06
C LEU A 179 0.39 5.70 -5.81
N PHE A 180 1.23 5.04 -5.02
CA PHE A 180 0.76 4.36 -3.80
C PHE A 180 0.29 5.33 -2.72
N ARG A 181 0.92 6.51 -2.61
CA ARG A 181 0.44 7.58 -1.71
C ARG A 181 -0.91 8.12 -2.13
N SER A 182 -1.10 8.40 -3.41
CA SER A 182 -2.40 8.81 -3.96
C SER A 182 -3.48 7.75 -3.74
N GLY A 183 -3.13 6.47 -3.92
CA GLY A 183 -4.00 5.34 -3.63
C GLY A 183 -4.42 5.29 -2.16
N TYR A 184 -3.48 5.44 -1.22
CA TYR A 184 -3.76 5.51 0.21
C TYR A 184 -4.64 6.72 0.55
N ASP A 185 -4.28 7.92 0.07
CA ASP A 185 -5.02 9.17 0.34
C ASP A 185 -6.47 9.10 -0.11
N SER A 186 -6.71 8.54 -1.31
CA SER A 186 -8.06 8.35 -1.83
C SER A 186 -8.91 7.49 -0.88
N ILE A 187 -8.38 6.37 -0.41
CA ILE A 187 -9.11 5.47 0.50
C ILE A 187 -9.26 6.07 1.90
N ALA A 188 -8.20 6.70 2.43
CA ALA A 188 -8.23 7.36 3.73
C ALA A 188 -9.23 8.53 3.74
N PHE A 189 -9.33 9.29 2.64
CA PHE A 189 -10.35 10.32 2.48
C PHE A 189 -11.77 9.74 2.52
N LEU A 190 -12.03 8.66 1.77
CA LEU A 190 -13.34 7.99 1.77
C LEU A 190 -13.68 7.45 3.17
N PHE A 191 -12.71 6.82 3.85
CA PHE A 191 -12.87 6.34 5.21
C PHE A 191 -13.22 7.49 6.17
N ASN A 192 -12.46 8.59 6.13
CA ASN A 192 -12.69 9.76 6.99
C ASN A 192 -14.06 10.39 6.75
N ALA A 193 -14.47 10.55 5.49
CA ALA A 193 -15.78 11.08 5.14
C ALA A 193 -16.91 10.16 5.62
N PHE A 194 -16.71 8.83 5.55
CA PHE A 194 -17.66 7.86 6.09
C PHE A 194 -17.78 7.96 7.61
N LEU A 195 -16.66 8.13 8.33
CA LEU A 195 -16.67 8.33 9.78
C LEU A 195 -17.45 9.58 10.18
N GLU A 196 -17.17 10.72 9.52
CA GLU A 196 -17.85 11.99 9.78
C GLU A 196 -19.35 11.89 9.56
N LYS A 197 -19.77 11.28 8.45
CA LYS A 197 -21.18 11.15 8.10
C LYS A 197 -21.97 10.25 9.05
N ASN A 198 -21.33 9.25 9.63
CA ASN A 198 -22.00 8.19 10.41
C ASN A 198 -21.62 8.18 11.89
N GLU A 199 -21.00 9.24 12.41
CA GLU A 199 -20.41 9.29 13.77
C GLU A 199 -21.38 8.80 14.87
N SER A 200 -22.64 9.24 14.82
CA SER A 200 -23.67 8.87 15.81
C SER A 200 -24.03 7.39 15.78
N SER A 201 -24.05 6.79 14.59
CA SER A 201 -24.39 5.38 14.40
C SER A 201 -23.19 4.48 14.67
N LEU A 202 -21.99 4.96 14.37
CA LEU A 202 -20.73 4.22 14.57
C LEU A 202 -20.41 3.99 16.05
N LYS A 203 -20.84 4.86 16.96
CA LYS A 203 -20.74 4.64 18.41
C LYS A 203 -21.50 3.39 18.90
N GLN A 204 -22.46 2.90 18.11
CA GLN A 204 -23.20 1.67 18.40
C GLN A 204 -22.46 0.43 17.88
N ILE A 205 -21.64 0.60 16.83
CA ILE A 205 -20.90 -0.46 16.14
C ILE A 205 -19.56 -0.73 16.84
N ASP A 206 -18.82 0.32 17.18
CA ASP A 206 -17.56 0.22 17.92
C ASP A 206 -17.63 1.01 19.24
N LYS A 207 -17.78 0.28 20.34
CA LYS A 207 -17.86 0.85 21.69
C LYS A 207 -16.49 1.17 22.29
N SER A 208 -15.39 0.78 21.63
CA SER A 208 -14.03 1.03 22.13
C SER A 208 -13.62 2.49 22.03
N GLY A 209 -14.32 3.29 21.21
CA GLY A 209 -13.95 4.67 20.93
C GLY A 209 -12.72 4.83 20.03
N ALA A 210 -12.19 3.74 19.46
CA ALA A 210 -10.99 3.73 18.61
C ALA A 210 -11.25 4.21 17.15
N ILE A 211 -12.45 4.72 16.86
CA ILE A 211 -12.83 5.24 15.55
C ILE A 211 -12.17 6.61 15.36
N GLU A 212 -10.98 6.59 14.77
CA GLU A 212 -10.21 7.80 14.47
C GLU A 212 -10.02 7.99 12.97
N LYS A 213 -10.09 9.26 12.54
CA LYS A 213 -9.70 9.66 11.20
C LYS A 213 -8.25 9.31 10.93
N LYS A 214 -7.95 8.99 9.68
CA LYS A 214 -6.63 8.64 9.21
C LYS A 214 -5.95 9.85 8.58
N PRO A 215 -4.64 10.05 8.83
CA PRO A 215 -3.91 11.12 8.18
C PRO A 215 -3.86 10.88 6.67
N LEU A 216 -3.71 11.97 5.92
CA LEU A 216 -3.50 11.98 4.47
C LEU A 216 -2.10 12.50 4.20
N PHE A 217 -1.42 12.04 3.16
CA PHE A 217 -0.18 12.65 2.65
C PHE A 217 -0.43 14.05 2.09
N SER A 218 -1.57 14.29 1.45
CA SER A 218 -1.92 15.60 0.86
C SER A 218 -2.32 16.65 1.89
N GLY A 219 -2.85 16.26 3.05
CA GLY A 219 -3.19 17.18 4.16
C GLY A 219 -1.96 17.79 4.85
N VAL A 220 -0.78 17.31 4.45
CA VAL A 220 0.54 17.70 4.93
C VAL A 220 1.08 18.91 4.16
N ALA A 221 0.77 18.99 2.86
CA ALA A 221 1.34 19.98 1.93
C ALA A 221 0.63 21.36 1.97
N GLY A 222 -0.07 21.69 3.07
CA GLY A 222 -1.04 22.79 3.09
C GLY A 222 -1.24 23.49 4.42
N LYS A 223 -0.18 23.67 5.21
CA LYS A 223 -0.17 24.66 6.30
C LYS A 223 1.02 25.60 6.16
#